data_AF-A0A940UW10-F1
#
_entry.id   AF-A0A940UW10-F1
#
_cell.length_a   1.000
_cell.length_b   1.000
_cell.length_c   1.000
_cell.angle_alpha   90.00
_cell.angle_beta   90.00
_cell.angle_gamma   90.00
#
_symmetry.space_group_name_H-M   'P 1'
#
loop_
_entity.id
_entity.type
_entity.pdbx_description
1 polymer ?
#
loop_
_entity_poly.entity_id
_entity_poly.type
_entity_poly.pdbx_seq_one_letter_code
_entity_poly.pdbx_strand_id
1 'polypeptide(L)' 'TTNRNFIGRMGHPESEVYLAGPAVAAATAIKGRISRPEEVI' A
#
# COMPACT_ATOMS: atom_id res chain seq x y z
N THR A 1 5.68 -0.95 -0.89
CA THR A 1 6.77 -1.94 -1.02
C THR A 1 8.12 -1.43 -0.48
N THR A 2 8.16 -0.25 0.16
CA THR A 2 9.33 0.18 0.93
C THR A 2 9.29 -0.45 2.34
N ASN A 3 10.35 -0.28 3.12
CA ASN A 3 10.46 -0.88 4.46
C ASN A 3 10.12 0.08 5.62
N ARG A 4 9.65 1.31 5.34
CA ARG A 4 9.40 2.35 6.36
C ARG A 4 8.24 3.26 5.99
N ASN A 5 7.40 3.61 6.96
CA ASN A 5 6.20 4.46 6.82
C ASN A 5 6.11 5.57 7.87
N PHE A 6 7.23 6.24 8.19
CA PHE A 6 7.22 7.37 9.12
C PHE A 6 6.37 8.54 8.59
N ILE A 7 5.74 9.27 9.52
CA ILE A 7 4.93 10.47 9.24
C ILE A 7 5.71 11.44 8.35
N GLY A 8 5.06 11.95 7.29
CA GLY A 8 5.63 12.92 6.36
C GLY A 8 6.74 12.37 5.45
N ARG A 9 7.00 11.06 5.43
CA ARG A 9 8.06 10.50 4.59
C ARG A 9 7.69 10.42 3.11
N MET A 10 6.40 10.26 2.80
CA MET A 10 5.89 10.02 1.45
C MET A 10 4.74 10.97 1.11
N GLY A 11 4.95 12.28 1.29
CA GLY A 11 3.95 13.30 0.97
C GLY A 11 3.46 14.06 2.19
N HIS A 12 2.16 14.37 2.21
CA HIS A 12 1.57 15.18 3.28
C HIS A 12 1.72 14.49 4.64
N PRO A 13 2.07 15.21 5.72
CA PRO A 13 2.26 14.62 7.05
C PRO A 13 1.04 13.85 7.56
N GLU A 14 -0.17 14.28 7.20
CA GLU A 14 -1.41 13.62 7.60
C GLU A 14 -1.80 12.43 6.70
N SER A 15 -1.01 12.12 5.66
CA SER A 15 -1.28 10.95 4.83
C SER A 15 -0.96 9.66 5.56
N GLU A 16 -1.86 8.69 5.45
CA GLU A 16 -1.67 7.34 5.96
C GLU A 16 -0.91 6.47 4.96
N VAL A 17 0.13 5.78 5.41
CA VAL A 17 0.98 4.93 4.57
C VAL A 17 1.09 3.54 5.18
N TYR A 18 0.66 2.54 4.43
CA TYR A 18 0.69 1.14 4.85
C TYR A 18 1.83 0.38 4.15
N LEU A 19 2.56 -0.41 4.94
CA LEU A 19 3.61 -1.28 4.43
C LEU A 19 2.99 -2.59 3.95
N ALA A 20 3.30 -2.95 2.72
CA ALA A 20 2.83 -4.17 2.09
C ALA A 20 3.88 -4.70 1.11
N GLY A 21 3.88 -6.03 0.96
CA GLY A 21 4.67 -6.71 -0.06
C GLY A 21 4.18 -6.40 -1.48
N PRO A 22 4.98 -6.71 -2.52
CA PRO A 22 4.66 -6.35 -3.91
C PRO A 22 3.31 -6.87 -4.41
N ALA A 23 2.97 -8.13 -4.12
CA ALA A 23 1.73 -8.74 -4.59
C ALA A 23 0.48 -8.04 -4.02
N VAL A 24 0.48 -7.76 -2.71
CA VAL A 24 -0.62 -7.05 -2.03
C VAL A 24 -0.74 -5.61 -2.54
N ALA A 25 0.39 -4.93 -2.73
CA ALA A 25 0.41 -3.57 -3.25
C ALA A 25 -0.17 -3.50 -4.68
N ALA A 26 0.18 -4.45 -5.55
CA ALA A 26 -0.36 -4.54 -6.91
C ALA A 26 -1.88 -4.83 -6.90
N ALA A 27 -2.32 -5.81 -6.11
CA ALA A 27 -3.75 -6.13 -5.99
C ALA A 27 -4.58 -4.94 -5.48
N THR A 28 -4.05 -4.24 -4.47
CA THR A 28 -4.66 -3.03 -3.91
C THR A 28 -4.75 -1.90 -4.94
N ALA A 29 -3.70 -1.70 -5.75
CA ALA A 29 -3.69 -0.70 -6.81
C ALA A 29 -4.75 -0.97 -7.89
N ILE A 30 -5.02 -2.24 -8.20
CA ILE A 30 -6.07 -2.64 -9.16
C ILE A 30 -7.47 -2.39 -8.57
N LYS A 31 -7.70 -2.77 -7.31
CA LYS A 31 -9.03 -2.70 -6.69
C LYS A 31 -9.40 -1.33 -6.14
N GLY A 32 -8.43 -0.45 -5.89
CA GLY A 32 -8.65 0.86 -5.25
C GLY A 32 -8.94 0.79 -3.74
N ARG A 33 -8.72 -0.38 -3.11
CA ARG A 33 -8.80 -0.61 -1.66
C ARG A 33 -7.81 -1.68 -1.24
N ILE A 34 -7.43 -1.72 0.03
CA ILE A 34 -6.56 -2.80 0.55
C ILE A 34 -7.22 -4.15 0.23
N SER A 35 -6.49 -4.98 -0.50
CA SER A 35 -6.97 -6.21 -1.10
C SER A 35 -5.90 -7.29 -1.04
N ARG A 36 -6.33 -8.54 -0.89
CA ARG A 36 -5.42 -9.68 -0.98
C ARG A 36 -5.10 -10.03 -2.44
N PRO A 37 -3.95 -10.66 -2.73
CA PRO A 37 -3.57 -11.05 -4.10
C PRO A 37 -4.58 -12.00 -4.75
N GLU A 38 -5.23 -12.87 -3.98
CA GLU A 38 -6.17 -13.86 -4.51
C GLU A 38 -7.47 -13.24 -5.04
N GLU A 39 -7.75 -11.97 -4.72
CA GLU A 39 -8.94 -11.25 -5.22
C GLU A 39 -8.79 -10.72 -6.66
N VAL A 40 -7.59 -10.81 -7.24
CA VAL A 40 -7.25 -10.37 -8.62
C VAL A 40 -6.73 -11.51 -9.51
N ILE A 41 -6.74 -12.74 -9.01
CA ILE A 41 -6.38 -13.96 -9.75
C ILE A 41 -7.65 -14.59 -10.30
#